data_AF-A0A8T4DWQ4-F1
#
_entry.id   AF-A0A8T4DWQ4-F1
#
_cell.length_a   1.000
_cell.length_b   1.000
_cell.length_c   1.000
_cell.angle_alpha   90.00
_cell.angle_beta   90.00
_cell.angle_gamma   90.00
#
_symmetry.space_group_name_H-M   'P 1'
#
loop_
_entity.id
_entity.type
_entity.pdbx_description
1 polymer ?
#
loop_
_entity_poly.entity_id
_entity_poly.type
_entity_poly.pdbx_seq_one_letter_code
_entity_poly.pdbx_strand_id
1 'polypeptide(L)'
;MDPLLQFIFGMTLAIILHELTHLLTILYYKIPFKAIVLTKWSAVGFLVDNESYVSDNKKLVFLYFSPLIWSLVYFINPNEPFFLMFPIVNIFGGIGDFYSFFKLIVIPPEKRIELANNSDEKVLKKIIWRKDISLKSKAVNGK
;
A
#
# COMPACT_ATOMS: atom_id res chain seq x y z
N MET A 1 -28.33 -4.07 11.72
CA MET A 1 -27.93 -4.39 10.34
C MET A 1 -27.65 -5.88 10.30
N ASP A 2 -27.92 -6.56 9.19
CA ASP A 2 -27.64 -7.99 9.06
C ASP A 2 -26.13 -8.28 9.34
N PRO A 3 -25.77 -9.29 10.15
CA PRO A 3 -24.37 -9.54 10.53
C PRO A 3 -23.45 -9.82 9.34
N LEU A 4 -23.95 -10.50 8.29
CA LEU A 4 -23.19 -10.74 7.07
C LEU A 4 -22.96 -9.41 6.34
N LEU A 5 -23.95 -8.53 6.29
CA LEU A 5 -23.81 -7.19 5.71
C LEU A 5 -22.80 -6.33 6.49
N GLN A 6 -22.81 -6.37 7.83
CA GLN A 6 -21.81 -5.72 8.69
C GLN A 6 -20.39 -6.23 8.39
N PHE A 7 -20.23 -7.55 8.28
CA PHE A 7 -18.95 -8.17 7.94
C PHE A 7 -18.44 -7.68 6.58
N ILE A 8 -19.27 -7.73 5.54
CA ILE A 8 -18.90 -7.31 4.18
C ILE A 8 -18.51 -5.83 4.18
N PHE A 9 -19.33 -4.95 4.76
CA PHE A 9 -19.01 -3.53 4.82
C PHE A 9 -17.73 -3.24 5.61
N GLY A 10 -17.53 -3.91 6.75
CA GLY A 10 -16.34 -3.74 7.58
C GLY A 10 -15.07 -4.17 6.84
N MET A 11 -15.11 -5.32 6.17
CA MET A 11 -14.00 -5.81 5.35
C MET A 11 -13.69 -4.85 4.19
N THR A 12 -14.71 -4.43 3.43
CA THR A 12 -14.54 -3.51 2.31
C THR A 12 -13.97 -2.17 2.76
N LEU A 13 -14.51 -1.59 3.84
CA LEU A 13 -14.01 -0.33 4.37
C LEU A 13 -12.57 -0.46 4.88
N ALA A 14 -12.24 -1.55 5.58
CA ALA A 14 -10.90 -1.78 6.08
C ALA A 14 -9.87 -1.91 4.94
N ILE A 15 -10.22 -2.59 3.83
CA ILE A 15 -9.36 -2.69 2.64
C ILE A 15 -9.15 -1.29 2.02
N ILE A 16 -10.23 -0.53 1.85
CA ILE A 16 -10.14 0.83 1.28
C ILE A 16 -9.25 1.72 2.14
N LEU A 17 -9.43 1.70 3.46
CA LEU A 17 -8.65 2.51 4.38
C LEU A 17 -7.18 2.08 4.44
N HIS A 18 -6.90 0.77 4.35
CA HIS A 18 -5.54 0.23 4.28
C HIS A 18 -4.80 0.80 3.06
N GLU A 19 -5.37 0.65 1.86
CA GLU A 19 -4.77 1.17 0.62
C GLU A 19 -4.72 2.71 0.61
N LEU A 20 -5.72 3.38 1.18
CA LEU A 20 -5.70 4.83 1.31
C LEU A 20 -4.53 5.29 2.17
N THR A 21 -4.18 4.57 3.24
CA THR A 21 -3.03 4.92 4.08
C THR A 21 -1.69 4.77 3.35
N HIS A 22 -1.55 3.75 2.50
CA HIS A 22 -0.41 3.65 1.57
C HIS A 22 -0.32 4.87 0.67
N LEU A 23 -1.43 5.24 0.03
CA LEU A 23 -1.50 6.42 -0.84
C LEU A 23 -1.16 7.71 -0.10
N LEU A 24 -1.69 7.91 1.11
CA LEU A 24 -1.39 9.08 1.93
C LEU A 24 0.10 9.14 2.29
N THR A 25 0.72 8.01 2.58
CA THR A 25 2.16 7.94 2.86
C THR A 25 2.99 8.30 1.63
N ILE A 26 2.62 7.77 0.46
CA ILE A 26 3.24 8.11 -0.83
C ILE A 26 3.16 9.63 -1.09
N LEU A 27 1.98 10.22 -0.91
CA LEU A 27 1.77 11.65 -1.09
C LEU A 27 2.54 12.50 -0.06
N TYR A 28 2.52 12.10 1.21
CA TYR A 28 3.22 12.78 2.29
C TYR A 28 4.73 12.87 2.05
N TYR A 29 5.35 11.76 1.62
CA TYR A 29 6.77 11.71 1.28
C TYR A 29 7.09 12.16 -0.15
N LYS A 30 6.09 12.58 -0.92
CA LYS A 30 6.20 13.00 -2.33
C LYS A 30 6.92 11.94 -3.19
N ILE A 31 6.63 10.67 -2.93
CA ILE A 31 7.14 9.54 -3.71
C ILE A 31 6.50 9.62 -5.11
N PRO A 32 7.29 9.71 -6.21
CA PRO A 32 6.74 9.84 -7.55
C PRO A 32 5.85 8.65 -7.91
N PHE A 33 4.62 8.96 -8.31
CA PHE A 33 3.60 7.98 -8.60
C PHE A 33 3.52 7.74 -10.11
N LYS A 34 3.65 6.48 -10.55
CA LYS A 34 3.67 6.11 -11.97
C LYS A 34 2.30 5.63 -12.45
N ALA A 35 1.64 4.75 -11.71
CA ALA A 35 0.34 4.20 -12.11
C ALA A 35 -0.45 3.61 -10.94
N ILE A 36 -1.78 3.63 -11.05
CA ILE A 36 -2.67 2.78 -10.25
C ILE A 36 -2.83 1.47 -11.00
N VAL A 37 -2.76 0.36 -10.29
CA VAL A 37 -2.88 -0.97 -10.89
C VAL A 37 -3.91 -1.79 -10.13
N LEU A 38 -4.59 -2.67 -10.86
CA LEU A 38 -5.40 -3.74 -10.30
C LEU A 38 -4.75 -5.07 -10.68
N THR A 39 -4.49 -5.91 -9.70
CA THR A 39 -3.87 -7.23 -9.90
C THR A 39 -4.93 -8.33 -9.99
N LYS A 40 -4.54 -9.53 -10.46
CA LYS A 40 -5.41 -10.72 -10.54
C LYS A 40 -6.10 -11.11 -9.23
N TRP A 41 -5.57 -10.67 -8.08
CA TRP A 41 -6.16 -10.90 -6.76
C TRP A 41 -7.05 -9.73 -6.31
N SER A 42 -7.45 -8.86 -7.24
CA SER A 42 -8.27 -7.66 -7.01
C SER A 42 -7.70 -6.68 -5.99
N ALA A 43 -6.43 -6.80 -5.63
CA ALA A 43 -5.72 -5.80 -4.85
C ALA A 43 -5.44 -4.59 -5.74
N VAL A 44 -5.96 -3.43 -5.32
CA VAL A 44 -5.53 -2.13 -5.84
C VAL A 44 -4.12 -1.90 -5.34
N GLY A 45 -3.22 -1.51 -6.24
CA GLY A 45 -1.84 -1.21 -5.89
C GLY A 45 -1.34 0.04 -6.59
N PHE A 46 -0.19 0.51 -6.13
CA PHE A 46 0.43 1.74 -6.59
C PHE A 46 1.82 1.44 -7.14
N LEU A 47 2.02 1.64 -8.44
CA LEU A 47 3.36 1.64 -9.01
C LEU A 47 3.99 2.99 -8.76
N VAL A 48 5.10 2.98 -8.04
CA VAL A 48 5.82 4.18 -7.63
C VAL A 48 7.28 4.10 -8.05
N ASP A 49 7.99 5.21 -7.91
CA ASP A 49 9.43 5.23 -8.16
C ASP A 49 10.22 4.70 -6.97
N ASN A 50 10.71 3.46 -7.07
CA ASN A 50 11.38 2.75 -5.97
C ASN A 50 12.59 3.53 -5.42
N GLU A 51 13.37 4.17 -6.28
CA GLU A 51 14.56 4.94 -5.88
C GLU A 51 14.26 6.03 -4.85
N SER A 52 13.06 6.60 -4.91
CA SER A 52 12.66 7.72 -4.06
C SER A 52 12.34 7.35 -2.61
N TYR A 53 12.18 6.06 -2.29
CA TYR A 53 11.77 5.61 -0.96
C TYR A 53 12.54 4.41 -0.39
N VAL A 54 13.00 3.46 -1.20
CA VAL A 54 13.56 2.20 -0.68
C VAL A 54 14.91 2.36 0.02
N SER A 55 15.63 3.45 -0.26
CA SER A 55 16.90 3.78 0.38
C SER A 55 16.73 4.37 1.79
N ASP A 56 15.53 4.87 2.13
CA ASP A 56 15.24 5.52 3.39
C ASP A 56 14.42 4.60 4.30
N ASN A 57 15.04 4.16 5.40
CA ASN A 57 14.40 3.26 6.37
C ASN A 57 13.13 3.87 6.97
N LYS A 58 13.07 5.19 7.19
CA LYS A 58 11.88 5.85 7.72
C LYS A 58 10.74 5.76 6.71
N LYS A 59 11.00 6.09 5.45
CA LYS A 59 9.97 5.98 4.39
C LYS A 59 9.47 4.54 4.24
N LEU A 60 10.36 3.56 4.28
CA LEU A 60 10.00 2.13 4.28
C LEU A 60 9.10 1.78 5.46
N VAL A 61 9.48 2.14 6.69
CA VAL A 61 8.67 1.85 7.88
C VAL A 61 7.29 2.49 7.76
N PHE A 62 7.21 3.76 7.38
CA PHE A 62 5.92 4.42 7.26
C PHE A 62 5.08 3.80 6.14
N LEU A 63 5.66 3.49 4.99
CA LEU A 63 4.91 2.89 3.87
C LEU A 63 4.30 1.56 4.31
N TYR A 64 5.09 0.65 4.87
CA TYR A 64 4.61 -0.72 5.16
C TYR A 64 3.87 -0.88 6.49
N PHE A 65 4.07 0.00 7.49
CA PHE A 65 3.44 -0.17 8.80
C PHE A 65 2.32 0.82 9.11
N SER A 66 2.24 1.97 8.41
CA SER A 66 1.19 2.96 8.72
C SER A 66 -0.24 2.42 8.58
N PRO A 67 -0.58 1.50 7.65
CA PRO A 67 -1.94 0.94 7.59
C PRO A 67 -2.37 0.20 8.86
N LEU A 68 -1.43 -0.33 9.66
CA LEU A 68 -1.71 -1.02 10.91
C LEU A 68 -2.38 -0.14 11.96
N ILE A 69 -2.38 1.19 11.78
CA ILE A 69 -3.12 2.11 12.66
C ILE A 69 -4.61 1.74 12.74
N TRP A 70 -5.16 1.18 11.65
CA TRP A 70 -6.55 0.77 11.59
C TRP A 70 -6.86 -0.41 12.50
N SER A 71 -5.87 -1.20 12.91
CA SER A 71 -6.04 -2.24 13.91
C SER A 71 -6.46 -1.68 15.28
N LEU A 72 -6.15 -0.41 15.56
CA LEU A 72 -6.53 0.25 16.82
C LEU A 72 -8.02 0.59 16.90
N VAL A 73 -8.75 0.61 15.77
CA VAL A 73 -10.20 0.88 15.74
C VAL A 73 -10.96 -0.08 16.65
N TYR A 74 -10.48 -1.31 16.80
CA TYR A 74 -11.07 -2.30 17.70
C TYR A 74 -11.17 -1.81 19.16
N PHE A 75 -10.21 -1.00 19.62
CA PHE A 75 -10.21 -0.48 20.99
C PHE A 75 -11.24 0.63 21.23
N ILE A 76 -11.86 1.20 20.19
CA ILE A 76 -12.93 2.20 20.32
C ILE A 76 -14.18 1.55 20.92
N ASN A 77 -14.54 0.35 20.43
CA ASN A 77 -15.62 -0.46 21.00
C ASN A 77 -15.37 -1.95 20.70
N PRO A 78 -14.73 -2.69 21.62
CA PRO A 78 -14.40 -4.11 21.42
C PRO A 78 -15.61 -5.03 21.26
N ASN A 79 -16.79 -4.58 21.69
CA ASN A 79 -18.03 -5.35 21.63
C ASN A 79 -18.76 -5.20 20.28
N GLU A 80 -18.29 -4.31 19.40
CA GLU A 80 -18.86 -4.10 18.07
C GLU A 80 -18.17 -5.01 17.04
N PRO A 81 -18.83 -6.08 16.53
CA PRO A 81 -18.20 -7.02 15.60
C PRO A 81 -17.70 -6.35 14.32
N PHE A 82 -18.34 -5.26 13.89
CA PHE A 82 -17.89 -4.48 12.76
C PHE A 82 -16.45 -3.96 12.92
N PHE A 83 -16.06 -3.53 14.13
CA PHE A 83 -14.71 -3.03 14.39
C PHE A 83 -13.65 -4.12 14.41
N LEU A 84 -14.01 -5.38 14.65
CA LEU A 84 -13.09 -6.52 14.56
C LEU A 84 -12.59 -6.75 13.12
N MET A 85 -13.33 -6.29 12.10
CA MET A 85 -12.92 -6.47 10.70
C MET A 85 -11.64 -5.71 10.36
N PHE A 86 -11.40 -4.57 11.01
CA PHE A 86 -10.25 -3.73 10.76
C PHE A 86 -8.92 -4.42 11.13
N PRO A 87 -8.70 -4.90 12.37
CA PRO A 87 -7.47 -5.63 12.69
C PRO A 87 -7.34 -6.93 11.90
N ILE A 88 -8.43 -7.65 11.60
CA ILE A 88 -8.38 -8.86 10.77
C ILE A 88 -7.79 -8.51 9.39
N VAL A 89 -8.40 -7.56 8.67
CA VAL A 89 -7.91 -7.16 7.34
C VAL A 89 -6.50 -6.61 7.42
N ASN A 90 -6.17 -5.79 8.40
CA ASN A 90 -4.85 -5.17 8.48
C ASN A 90 -3.75 -6.15 8.89
N ILE A 91 -4.05 -7.18 9.69
CA ILE A 91 -3.08 -8.24 9.98
C ILE A 91 -2.89 -9.12 8.76
N PHE A 92 -3.97 -9.63 8.14
CA PHE A 92 -3.86 -10.52 6.99
C PHE A 92 -3.34 -9.81 5.73
N GLY A 93 -3.84 -8.62 5.42
CA GLY A 93 -3.35 -7.76 4.36
C GLY A 93 -1.92 -7.28 4.63
N GLY A 94 -1.61 -6.95 5.89
CA GLY A 94 -0.28 -6.53 6.32
C GLY A 94 0.78 -7.62 6.24
N ILE A 95 0.45 -8.91 6.11
CA ILE A 95 1.46 -9.97 5.89
C ILE A 95 2.28 -9.69 4.63
N GLY A 96 1.63 -9.21 3.55
CA GLY A 96 2.33 -8.83 2.32
C GLY A 96 3.27 -7.65 2.52
N ASP A 97 2.84 -6.67 3.31
CA ASP A 97 3.61 -5.49 3.67
C ASP A 97 4.82 -5.84 4.55
N PHE A 98 4.60 -6.64 5.60
CA PHE A 98 5.67 -7.12 6.47
C PHE A 98 6.70 -7.92 5.68
N TYR A 99 6.26 -8.86 4.85
CA TYR A 99 7.16 -9.66 4.02
C TYR A 99 8.02 -8.77 3.12
N SER A 100 7.39 -7.80 2.44
CA SER A 100 8.09 -6.87 1.54
C SER A 100 9.06 -5.96 2.31
N PHE A 101 8.63 -5.43 3.46
CA PHE A 101 9.45 -4.63 4.35
C PHE A 101 10.69 -5.40 4.83
N PHE A 102 10.50 -6.58 5.42
CA PHE A 102 11.61 -7.37 5.96
C PHE A 102 12.58 -7.79 4.86
N LYS A 103 12.06 -8.16 3.68
CA LYS A 103 12.88 -8.48 2.52
C LYS A 103 13.76 -7.31 2.07
N LEU A 104 13.29 -6.07 2.19
CA LEU A 104 14.05 -4.87 1.81
C LEU A 104 14.99 -4.39 2.93
N ILE A 105 14.54 -4.36 4.18
CA ILE A 105 15.27 -3.73 5.28
C ILE A 105 16.55 -4.49 5.66
N VAL A 106 16.55 -5.82 5.51
CA VAL A 106 17.71 -6.69 5.82
C VAL A 106 18.87 -6.52 4.83
N ILE A 107 18.62 -5.91 3.69
CA ILE A 107 19.62 -5.68 2.65
C ILE A 107 20.13 -4.23 2.72
N PRO A 108 21.42 -3.96 2.41
CA PRO A 108 21.95 -2.61 2.33
C PRO A 108 21.18 -1.73 1.31
N PRO A 109 20.99 -0.42 1.59
CA PRO A 109 20.21 0.49 0.76
C PRO A 109 20.54 0.46 -0.74
N GLU A 110 21.82 0.28 -1.08
CA GLU A 110 22.34 0.33 -2.45
C GLU A 110 21.78 -0.82 -3.31
N LYS A 111 21.44 -1.95 -2.69
CA LYS A 111 20.93 -3.15 -3.37
C LYS A 111 19.40 -3.25 -3.35
N ARG A 112 18.72 -2.38 -2.59
CA ARG A 112 17.25 -2.44 -2.43
C ARG A 112 16.52 -2.05 -3.70
N ILE A 113 17.07 -1.12 -4.48
CA ILE A 113 16.47 -0.63 -5.72
C ILE A 113 16.32 -1.77 -6.73
N GLU A 114 17.38 -2.54 -6.95
CA GLU A 114 17.35 -3.69 -7.86
C GLU A 114 16.30 -4.72 -7.42
N LEU A 115 16.24 -5.04 -6.12
CA LEU A 115 15.28 -5.99 -5.58
C LEU A 115 13.83 -5.51 -5.70
N ALA A 116 13.59 -4.21 -5.47
CA ALA A 116 12.28 -3.59 -5.61
C ALA A 116 11.83 -3.63 -7.08
N ASN A 117 12.70 -3.24 -8.01
CA ASN A 117 12.41 -3.29 -9.45
C ASN A 117 12.13 -4.73 -9.93
N ASN A 118 12.92 -5.71 -9.48
CA ASN A 118 12.67 -7.14 -9.76
C ASN A 118 11.34 -7.64 -9.18
N SER A 119 10.89 -7.06 -8.07
CA SER A 119 9.60 -7.40 -7.46
C SER A 119 8.45 -6.78 -8.26
N ASP A 120 8.60 -5.53 -8.69
CA ASP A 120 7.64 -4.85 -9.59
C ASP A 120 7.47 -5.63 -10.89
N GLU A 121 8.53 -6.11 -11.52
CA GLU A 121 8.43 -6.92 -12.75
C GLU A 121 7.55 -8.18 -12.57
N LYS A 122 7.61 -8.81 -11.40
CA LYS A 122 6.73 -9.96 -11.09
C LYS A 122 5.29 -9.53 -10.87
N VAL A 123 5.07 -8.35 -10.28
CA VAL A 123 3.73 -7.78 -10.08
C VAL A 123 3.13 -7.34 -11.42
N LEU A 124 3.92 -6.73 -12.30
CA LEU A 124 3.51 -6.31 -13.65
C LEU A 124 2.88 -7.45 -14.45
N LYS A 125 3.42 -8.68 -14.33
CA LYS A 125 2.87 -9.89 -14.97
C LYS A 125 1.51 -10.34 -14.42
N LYS A 126 1.11 -9.82 -13.26
CA LYS A 126 -0.16 -10.14 -12.57
C LYS A 126 -1.18 -9.00 -12.70
N ILE A 127 -0.84 -7.89 -13.35
CA ILE A 127 -1.76 -6.77 -13.55
C ILE A 127 -2.83 -7.16 -14.58
N ILE A 128 -4.09 -6.89 -14.24
CA ILE A 128 -5.25 -7.03 -15.14
C ILE A 128 -5.74 -5.69 -15.66
N TRP A 129 -5.46 -4.61 -14.92
CA TRP A 129 -5.80 -3.25 -15.33
C TRP A 129 -4.77 -2.26 -14.79
N ARG A 130 -4.42 -1.25 -15.59
CA ARG A 130 -3.44 -0.22 -15.24
C ARG A 130 -3.95 1.14 -15.72
N LYS A 131 -3.81 2.14 -14.86
CA LYS A 131 -3.99 3.54 -15.21
C LYS A 131 -2.73 4.31 -14.91
N ASP A 132 -2.03 4.69 -15.96
CA ASP A 132 -0.88 5.58 -15.84
C ASP A 132 -1.31 6.96 -15.36
N ILE A 133 -0.58 7.45 -14.36
CA ILE A 133 -0.70 8.82 -13.89
C ILE A 133 0.51 9.55 -14.46
N SER A 134 0.32 10.10 -15.65
CA SER A 134 1.31 10.97 -16.25
C SER A 134 1.44 12.22 -15.36
N LEU A 135 2.51 12.30 -14.57
CA LEU A 135 3.10 13.59 -14.21
C LEU A 135 3.67 14.18 -15.50
N LYS A 136 2.80 14.77 -16.35
CA LYS A 136 3.27 15.67 -17.39
C LYS A 136 4.00 16.75 -16.64
N SER A 137 5.33 16.77 -16.73
CA SER A 137 6.09 17.94 -16.39
C SER A 137 5.50 19.08 -17.23
N LYS A 138 4.79 20.00 -16.59
CA LYS A 138 4.66 21.36 -17.13
C LYS A 138 6.01 22.04 -16.93
N ALA A 139 7.03 21.52 -17.60
CA ALA A 139 8.35 22.12 -17.72
C ALA A 139 8.89 21.68 -19.09
N VAL A 140 8.48 22.43 -20.10
CA VAL A 140 9.30 23.06 -21.17
C VAL A 140 8.32 23.38 -22.31
N ASN A 141 7.70 24.55 -22.23
CA ASN A 141 7.47 25.38 -23.41
C ASN A 141 7.95 26.78 -23.01
N GLY A 142 9.26 26.86 -22.80
CA GLY A 142 10.00 28.09 -23.08
C GLY A 142 10.45 28.00 -24.53
N LYS A 143 9.62 28.53 -25.43
CA LYS A 143 10.00 29.22 -26.65
C LYS A 143 8.89 30.21 -26.97
#